data_AF-A0A6L7GCE0-F1
#
_entry.id   AF-A0A6L7GCE0-F1
#
_cell.length_a   1.000
_cell.length_b   1.000
_cell.length_c   1.000
_cell.angle_alpha   90.00
_cell.angle_beta   90.00
_cell.angle_gamma   90.00
#
_symmetry.space_group_name_H-M   'P 1'
#
loop_
_entity.id
_entity.type
_entity.pdbx_description
1 polymer ?
#
loop_
_entity_poly.entity_id
_entity_poly.type
_entity_poly.pdbx_seq_one_letter_code
_entity_poly.pdbx_strand_id
1 'polypeptide(L)'
;MTSRLKSRARGLLALAIKIAPPERKVWFTAMAAEIDHVPEAERALFAAGCIVAAFRERMVSPRFLHRIVRGILIGGAMGWAAMNIRFAGRMSVTDASVLEAAAYTIALLFVVGALATARFGYRATISLATPLIAVLAAVALSIRLGSLPTPMADLYFALIVEDLFILMVALLVAVAASRLISAQREFG
;
A
#
# COMPACT_ATOMS: atom_id res chain seq x y z
N MET A 1 -31.35 -4.42 33.02
CA MET A 1 -30.34 -4.97 32.08
C MET A 1 -30.50 -4.45 30.64
N THR A 2 -31.69 -4.01 30.24
CA THR A 2 -32.07 -3.56 28.89
C THR A 2 -31.38 -2.27 28.40
N SER A 3 -31.07 -1.31 29.26
CA SER A 3 -30.44 -0.03 28.83
C SER A 3 -29.01 -0.18 28.30
N ARG A 4 -28.22 -1.11 28.85
CA ARG A 4 -26.82 -1.34 28.41
C ARG A 4 -26.76 -1.98 27.02
N LEU A 5 -27.67 -2.90 26.71
CA LEU A 5 -27.76 -3.54 25.39
C LEU A 5 -28.17 -2.52 24.32
N LYS A 6 -29.15 -1.66 24.64
CA LYS A 6 -29.56 -0.54 23.77
C LYS A 6 -28.41 0.44 23.50
N SER A 7 -27.62 0.78 24.54
CA SER A 7 -26.44 1.63 24.39
C SER A 7 -25.34 0.98 23.52
N ARG A 8 -25.10 -0.32 23.66
CA ARG A 8 -24.11 -1.05 22.86
C ARG A 8 -24.50 -1.14 21.38
N ALA A 9 -25.75 -1.48 21.10
CA ALA A 9 -26.25 -1.57 19.71
C ALA A 9 -26.20 -0.20 19.00
N ARG A 10 -26.54 0.90 19.69
CA ARG A 10 -26.36 2.27 19.16
C ARG A 10 -24.89 2.63 18.91
N GLY A 11 -23.98 2.21 19.79
CA GLY A 11 -22.54 2.41 19.59
C GLY A 11 -22.01 1.66 18.36
N LEU A 12 -22.46 0.42 18.14
CA LEU A 12 -22.11 -0.38 16.97
C LEU A 12 -22.66 0.23 15.67
N LEU A 13 -23.87 0.77 15.67
CA LEU A 13 -24.43 1.49 14.52
C LEU A 13 -23.66 2.78 14.22
N ALA A 14 -23.28 3.53 15.26
CA ALA A 14 -22.43 4.72 15.08
C ALA A 14 -21.08 4.35 14.44
N LEU A 15 -20.51 3.19 14.80
CA LEU A 15 -19.31 2.64 14.16
C LEU A 15 -19.58 2.24 12.70
N ALA A 16 -20.70 1.58 12.40
CA ALA A 16 -21.08 1.22 11.04
C ALA A 16 -21.18 2.46 10.13
N ILE A 17 -21.82 3.54 10.60
CA ILE A 17 -21.90 4.82 9.87
C ILE A 17 -20.52 5.44 9.62
N LYS A 18 -19.59 5.32 10.57
CA LYS A 18 -18.21 5.81 10.41
C LYS A 18 -17.43 5.02 9.36
N ILE A 19 -17.62 3.70 9.32
CA ILE A 19 -16.93 2.80 8.37
C ILE A 19 -17.51 2.93 6.96
N ALA A 20 -18.82 3.14 6.86
CA ALA A 20 -19.54 3.17 5.59
C ALA A 20 -18.91 4.13 4.57
N PRO A 21 -18.88 3.73 3.27
CA PRO A 21 -18.45 4.64 2.22
C PRO A 21 -19.41 5.84 2.14
N PRO A 22 -18.90 7.04 1.81
CA PRO A 22 -19.69 8.28 1.87
C PRO A 22 -20.98 8.22 1.04
N GLU A 23 -20.97 7.48 -0.07
CA GLU A 23 -22.13 7.26 -0.95
C GLU A 23 -23.26 6.47 -0.26
N ARG A 24 -22.93 5.59 0.69
CA ARG A 24 -23.90 4.73 1.40
C ARG A 24 -24.24 5.24 2.79
N LYS A 25 -23.61 6.32 3.28
CA LYS A 25 -23.84 6.83 4.64
C LYS A 25 -25.32 7.09 4.95
N VAL A 26 -26.08 7.60 3.98
CA VAL A 26 -27.52 7.87 4.13
C VAL A 26 -28.30 6.58 4.41
N TRP A 27 -27.94 5.48 3.76
CA TRP A 27 -28.56 4.18 4.01
C TRP A 27 -28.27 3.69 5.43
N PHE A 28 -27.01 3.80 5.89
CA PHE A 28 -26.65 3.42 7.27
C PHE A 28 -27.28 4.32 8.33
N THR A 29 -27.50 5.61 8.05
CA THR A 29 -28.26 6.49 8.95
C THR A 29 -29.74 6.12 9.01
N ALA A 30 -30.33 5.69 7.88
CA ALA A 30 -31.69 5.17 7.86
C ALA A 30 -31.81 3.86 8.68
N MET A 31 -30.87 2.92 8.48
CA MET A 31 -30.82 1.68 9.29
C MET A 31 -30.64 1.96 10.78
N ALA A 32 -29.90 3.00 11.14
CA ALA A 32 -29.75 3.40 12.53
C ALA A 32 -31.03 3.98 13.14
N ALA A 33 -31.89 4.61 12.34
CA ALA A 33 -33.20 5.08 12.79
C ALA A 33 -34.18 3.92 13.03
N GLU A 34 -34.04 2.81 12.28
CA GLU A 34 -34.90 1.62 12.43
C GLU A 34 -34.61 0.79 13.69
N ILE A 35 -33.53 1.05 14.42
CA ILE A 35 -33.15 0.23 15.59
C ILE A 35 -34.23 0.19 16.68
N ASP A 36 -35.02 1.26 16.82
CA ASP A 36 -36.08 1.32 17.82
C ASP A 36 -37.27 0.41 17.44
N HIS A 37 -37.42 0.03 16.16
CA HIS A 37 -38.40 -0.94 15.67
C HIS A 37 -37.92 -2.40 15.71
N VAL A 38 -36.61 -2.65 15.89
CA VAL A 38 -36.05 -4.01 15.96
C VAL A 38 -36.31 -4.65 17.35
N PRO A 39 -36.77 -5.93 17.41
CA PRO A 39 -36.96 -6.65 18.67
C PRO A 39 -35.71 -6.66 19.54
N GLU A 40 -35.86 -6.52 20.87
CA GLU A 40 -34.70 -6.34 21.77
C GLU A 40 -33.68 -7.47 21.69
N ALA A 41 -34.13 -8.70 21.49
CA ALA A 41 -33.29 -9.88 21.35
C ALA A 41 -32.39 -9.83 20.10
N GLU A 42 -32.82 -9.15 19.04
CA GLU A 42 -32.15 -9.14 17.74
C GLU A 42 -31.34 -7.86 17.48
N ARG A 43 -31.51 -6.82 18.30
CA ARG A 43 -30.81 -5.52 18.12
C ARG A 43 -29.29 -5.63 18.00
N ALA A 44 -28.68 -6.54 18.77
CA ALA A 44 -27.23 -6.75 18.70
C ALA A 44 -26.81 -7.41 17.37
N LEU A 45 -27.57 -8.40 16.90
CA LEU A 45 -27.34 -9.08 15.62
C LEU A 45 -27.56 -8.11 14.44
N PHE A 46 -28.61 -7.31 14.50
CA PHE A 46 -28.90 -6.25 13.52
C PHE A 46 -27.73 -5.26 13.42
N ALA A 47 -27.28 -4.71 14.55
CA ALA A 47 -26.17 -3.77 14.58
C ALA A 47 -24.86 -4.40 14.07
N ALA A 48 -24.60 -5.67 14.39
CA ALA A 48 -23.46 -6.41 13.86
C ALA A 48 -23.57 -6.60 12.33
N GLY A 49 -24.77 -6.93 11.82
CA GLY A 49 -25.06 -7.00 10.40
C GLY A 49 -24.78 -5.68 9.68
N CYS A 50 -25.17 -4.54 10.26
CA CYS A 50 -24.83 -3.23 9.73
C CYS A 50 -23.31 -2.98 9.70
N ILE A 51 -22.55 -3.41 10.70
CA ILE A 51 -21.08 -3.28 10.67
C ILE A 51 -20.48 -4.13 9.54
N VAL A 52 -20.89 -5.39 9.42
CA VAL A 52 -20.40 -6.30 8.37
C VAL A 52 -20.74 -5.74 6.98
N ALA A 53 -21.96 -5.25 6.79
CA ALA A 53 -22.38 -4.60 5.55
C ALA A 53 -21.54 -3.33 5.26
N ALA A 54 -21.36 -2.47 6.26
CA ALA A 54 -20.53 -1.25 6.12
C ALA A 54 -19.10 -1.58 5.73
N PHE A 55 -18.53 -2.61 6.36
CA PHE A 55 -17.17 -3.08 6.07
C PHE A 55 -17.08 -3.65 4.65
N ARG A 56 -18.03 -4.50 4.24
CA ARG A 56 -18.08 -5.06 2.88
C ARG A 56 -18.18 -3.96 1.82
N GLU A 57 -19.11 -3.03 1.98
CA GLU A 57 -19.26 -1.88 1.08
C GLU A 57 -18.00 -1.00 1.05
N ARG A 58 -17.33 -0.83 2.21
CA ARG A 58 -16.08 -0.08 2.30
C ARG A 58 -14.93 -0.79 1.59
N MET A 59 -14.80 -2.10 1.72
CA MET A 59 -13.76 -2.90 1.08
C MET A 59 -13.84 -2.89 -0.45
N VAL A 60 -15.06 -2.83 -0.99
CA VAL A 60 -15.31 -2.72 -2.44
C VAL A 60 -15.25 -1.27 -2.92
N SER A 61 -15.26 -0.30 -2.00
CA SER A 61 -15.20 1.12 -2.36
C SER A 61 -13.88 1.46 -3.07
N PRO A 62 -13.94 2.00 -4.30
CA PRO A 62 -12.75 2.40 -5.08
C PRO A 62 -11.82 3.31 -4.30
N ARG A 63 -12.39 4.32 -3.63
CA ARG A 63 -11.65 5.32 -2.86
C ARG A 63 -10.87 4.68 -1.71
N PHE A 64 -11.41 3.62 -1.12
CA PHE A 64 -10.74 2.91 -0.03
C PHE A 64 -9.61 2.04 -0.56
N LEU A 65 -9.87 1.24 -1.59
CA LEU A 65 -8.84 0.44 -2.27
C LEU A 65 -7.67 1.31 -2.73
N HIS A 66 -7.94 2.50 -3.29
CA HIS A 66 -6.87 3.42 -3.67
C HIS A 66 -6.06 3.94 -2.50
N ARG A 67 -6.67 4.27 -1.37
CA ARG A 67 -5.91 4.69 -0.20
C ARG A 67 -5.03 3.57 0.33
N ILE A 68 -5.55 2.35 0.37
CA ILE A 68 -4.79 1.17 0.80
C ILE A 68 -3.61 0.94 -0.14
N VAL A 69 -3.86 0.80 -1.45
CA VAL A 69 -2.80 0.51 -2.42
C VAL A 69 -1.73 1.60 -2.42
N ARG A 70 -2.14 2.87 -2.39
CA ARG A 70 -1.20 3.99 -2.26
C ARG A 70 -0.41 3.93 -0.95
N GLY A 71 -1.06 3.61 0.16
CA GLY A 71 -0.41 3.43 1.46
C GLY A 71 0.60 2.28 1.44
N ILE A 72 0.28 1.17 0.80
CA ILE A 72 1.18 0.02 0.62
C ILE A 72 2.39 0.42 -0.23
N LEU A 73 2.21 1.13 -1.34
CA LEU A 73 3.32 1.57 -2.19
C LEU A 73 4.26 2.54 -1.45
N ILE A 74 3.70 3.52 -0.73
CA ILE A 74 4.49 4.48 0.04
C ILE A 74 5.20 3.77 1.20
N GLY A 75 4.45 3.00 2.00
CA GLY A 75 4.99 2.28 3.15
C GLY A 75 6.04 1.24 2.75
N GLY A 76 5.81 0.50 1.66
CA GLY A 76 6.74 -0.45 1.08
C GLY A 76 8.03 0.23 0.61
N ALA A 77 7.93 1.34 -0.11
CA ALA A 77 9.10 2.12 -0.54
C ALA A 77 9.91 2.67 0.66
N MET A 78 9.24 3.21 1.68
CA MET A 78 9.90 3.69 2.89
C MET A 78 10.56 2.55 3.69
N GLY A 79 9.90 1.40 3.80
CA GLY A 79 10.45 0.21 4.45
C GLY A 79 11.68 -0.31 3.71
N TRP A 80 11.62 -0.35 2.37
CA TRP A 80 12.74 -0.77 1.53
C TRP A 80 13.93 0.20 1.60
N ALA A 81 13.67 1.51 1.65
CA ALA A 81 14.69 2.51 1.88
C ALA A 81 15.38 2.33 3.24
N ALA A 82 14.63 2.05 4.30
CA ALA A 82 15.19 1.79 5.62
C ALA A 82 16.09 0.53 5.65
N MET A 83 15.72 -0.53 4.92
CA MET A 83 16.56 -1.72 4.77
C MET A 83 17.88 -1.40 4.05
N ASN A 84 17.82 -0.61 2.97
CA ASN A 84 19.02 -0.16 2.24
C ASN A 84 19.92 0.74 3.10
N ILE A 85 19.36 1.66 3.89
CA ILE A 85 20.13 2.47 4.86
C ILE A 85 20.82 1.57 5.90
N ARG A 86 20.11 0.57 6.43
CA ARG A 86 20.68 -0.38 7.38
C ARG A 86 21.80 -1.21 6.74
N PHE A 87 21.65 -1.61 5.48
CA PHE A 87 22.68 -2.31 4.72
C PHE A 87 23.91 -1.42 4.50
N ALA A 88 23.72 -0.17 4.07
CA ALA A 88 24.78 0.81 3.90
C ALA A 88 25.60 1.01 5.19
N GLY A 89 24.91 1.16 6.33
CA GLY A 89 25.56 1.30 7.63
C GLY A 89 26.39 0.08 8.05
N ARG A 90 26.05 -1.13 7.57
CA ARG A 90 26.88 -2.32 7.79
C ARG A 90 28.11 -2.35 6.88
N MET A 91 27.97 -1.88 5.64
CA MET A 91 29.06 -1.83 4.66
C MET A 91 30.10 -0.74 4.96
N SER A 92 29.67 0.33 5.64
CA SER A 92 30.54 1.40 6.15
C SER A 92 31.62 0.87 7.11
N VAL A 93 31.31 -0.19 7.88
CA VAL A 93 32.25 -0.81 8.83
C VAL A 93 33.29 -1.70 8.11
N THR A 94 32.99 -2.16 6.90
CA THR A 94 33.83 -3.09 6.14
C THR A 94 34.67 -2.40 5.05
N ASP A 95 34.82 -1.08 5.11
CA ASP A 95 35.50 -0.23 4.11
C ASP A 95 34.99 -0.42 2.66
N ALA A 96 33.77 -0.93 2.51
CA ALA A 96 33.14 -1.21 1.22
C ALA A 96 32.41 0.03 0.68
N SER A 97 33.16 1.13 0.52
CA SER A 97 32.63 2.48 0.21
C SER A 97 31.70 2.54 -1.01
N VAL A 98 31.97 1.74 -2.05
CA VAL A 98 31.13 1.69 -3.24
C VAL A 98 29.75 1.08 -2.93
N LEU A 99 29.69 0.03 -2.10
CA LEU A 99 28.44 -0.66 -1.74
C LEU A 99 27.58 0.21 -0.83
N GLU A 100 28.25 0.91 0.09
CA GLU A 100 27.64 1.90 0.95
C GLU A 100 26.99 3.03 0.12
N ALA A 101 27.74 3.63 -0.80
CA ALA A 101 27.24 4.71 -1.65
C ALA A 101 26.07 4.25 -2.54
N ALA A 102 26.16 3.05 -3.11
CA ALA A 102 25.08 2.46 -3.91
C ALA A 102 23.80 2.29 -3.08
N ALA A 103 23.91 1.70 -1.89
CA ALA A 103 22.77 1.47 -1.01
C ALA A 103 22.11 2.77 -0.52
N TYR A 104 22.89 3.80 -0.18
CA TYR A 104 22.32 5.11 0.14
C TYR A 104 21.62 5.76 -1.06
N THR A 105 22.18 5.60 -2.26
CA THR A 105 21.57 6.12 -3.50
C THR A 105 20.23 5.43 -3.77
N ILE A 106 20.18 4.10 -3.65
CA ILE A 106 18.95 3.31 -3.79
C ILE A 106 17.92 3.76 -2.75
N ALA A 107 18.32 3.88 -1.47
CA ALA A 107 17.43 4.35 -0.42
C ALA A 107 16.83 5.73 -0.74
N LEU A 108 17.66 6.67 -1.21
CA LEU A 108 17.20 8.00 -1.61
C LEU A 108 16.18 7.92 -2.76
N LEU A 109 16.43 7.09 -3.78
CA LEU A 109 15.50 6.90 -4.90
C LEU A 109 14.15 6.35 -4.43
N PHE A 110 14.13 5.40 -3.51
CA PHE A 110 12.89 4.89 -2.92
C PHE A 110 12.15 5.95 -2.09
N VAL A 111 12.85 6.79 -1.32
CA VAL A 111 12.24 7.91 -0.59
C VAL A 111 11.64 8.93 -1.56
N VAL A 112 12.37 9.31 -2.61
CA VAL A 112 11.87 10.22 -3.66
C VAL A 112 10.65 9.62 -4.34
N GLY A 113 10.69 8.32 -4.68
CA GLY A 113 9.57 7.58 -5.24
C GLY A 113 8.34 7.56 -4.32
N ALA A 114 8.55 7.37 -3.01
CA ALA A 114 7.49 7.40 -2.01
C ALA A 114 6.83 8.79 -1.93
N LEU A 115 7.64 9.85 -1.87
CA LEU A 115 7.16 11.24 -1.86
C LEU A 115 6.42 11.60 -3.15
N ALA A 116 6.96 11.21 -4.31
CA ALA A 116 6.33 11.42 -5.60
C ALA A 116 4.99 10.67 -5.69
N THR A 117 4.93 9.43 -5.19
CA THR A 117 3.69 8.65 -5.11
C THR A 117 2.68 9.30 -4.15
N ALA A 118 3.14 9.85 -3.03
CA ALA A 118 2.33 10.59 -2.06
C ALA A 118 1.79 11.93 -2.59
N ARG A 119 2.46 12.55 -3.57
CA ARG A 119 2.02 13.80 -4.19
C ARG A 119 1.20 13.61 -5.46
N PHE A 120 1.69 12.79 -6.40
CA PHE A 120 1.17 12.68 -7.76
C PHE A 120 0.44 11.35 -8.04
N GLY A 121 0.41 10.42 -7.08
CA GLY A 121 -0.27 9.14 -7.20
C GLY A 121 0.48 8.15 -8.09
N TYR A 122 -0.24 7.18 -8.65
CA TYR A 122 0.36 6.02 -9.36
C TYR A 122 1.11 6.39 -10.63
N ARG A 123 0.75 7.51 -11.28
CA ARG A 123 1.45 7.97 -12.50
C ARG A 123 2.93 8.24 -12.21
N ALA A 124 3.25 8.84 -11.06
CA ALA A 124 4.63 9.06 -10.66
C ALA A 124 5.36 7.75 -10.36
N THR A 125 4.69 6.79 -9.71
CA THR A 125 5.29 5.46 -9.47
C THR A 125 5.64 4.80 -10.80
N ILE A 126 4.71 4.79 -11.76
CA ILE A 126 4.92 4.19 -13.09
C ILE A 126 6.05 4.90 -13.84
N SER A 127 6.05 6.24 -13.88
CA SER A 127 7.03 7.03 -14.62
C SER A 127 8.45 6.95 -14.04
N LEU A 128 8.58 6.76 -12.72
CA LEU A 128 9.89 6.66 -12.04
C LEU A 128 10.40 5.22 -12.00
N ALA A 129 9.53 4.24 -11.73
CA ALA A 129 9.95 2.84 -11.62
C ALA A 129 10.42 2.28 -12.96
N THR A 130 9.76 2.62 -14.06
CA THR A 130 10.09 2.09 -15.40
C THR A 130 11.54 2.38 -15.83
N PRO A 131 12.03 3.65 -15.83
CA PRO A 131 13.42 3.92 -16.19
C PRO A 131 14.40 3.35 -15.15
N LEU A 132 14.04 3.33 -13.86
CA LEU A 132 14.90 2.76 -12.83
C LEU A 132 15.11 1.25 -13.02
N ILE A 133 14.04 0.52 -13.35
CA ILE A 133 14.11 -0.91 -13.71
C ILE A 133 15.03 -1.10 -14.91
N ALA A 134 14.90 -0.28 -15.96
CA ALA A 134 15.74 -0.39 -17.15
C ALA A 134 17.23 -0.17 -16.83
N VAL A 135 17.55 0.85 -16.02
CA VAL A 135 18.94 1.12 -15.59
C VAL A 135 19.47 -0.03 -14.75
N LEU A 136 18.73 -0.49 -13.74
CA LEU A 136 19.16 -1.59 -12.87
C LEU A 136 19.33 -2.90 -13.64
N ALA A 137 18.45 -3.19 -14.60
CA ALA A 137 18.58 -4.36 -15.47
C ALA A 137 19.83 -4.29 -16.36
N ALA A 138 20.13 -3.10 -16.91
CA ALA A 138 21.35 -2.89 -17.68
C ALA A 138 22.60 -3.10 -16.81
N VAL A 139 22.63 -2.53 -15.60
CA VAL A 139 23.75 -2.73 -14.65
C VAL A 139 23.90 -4.20 -14.28
N ALA A 140 22.80 -4.90 -13.97
CA ALA A 140 22.82 -6.34 -13.67
C ALA A 140 23.41 -7.16 -14.83
N LEU A 141 23.02 -6.83 -16.06
CA LEU A 141 23.54 -7.48 -17.27
C LEU A 141 25.03 -7.19 -17.47
N SER A 142 25.47 -5.95 -17.27
CA SER A 142 26.89 -5.57 -17.36
C SER A 142 27.73 -6.30 -16.31
N ILE A 143 27.26 -6.45 -15.08
CA ILE A 143 27.94 -7.23 -14.05
C ILE A 143 28.02 -8.69 -14.49
N ARG A 144 26.91 -9.27 -14.94
CA ARG A 144 26.84 -10.70 -15.29
C ARG A 144 27.72 -11.07 -16.49
N LEU A 145 27.86 -10.17 -17.47
CA LEU A 145 28.62 -10.41 -18.69
C LEU A 145 30.07 -9.92 -18.63
N GLY A 146 30.36 -8.91 -17.80
CA GLY A 146 31.64 -8.19 -17.83
C GLY A 146 32.52 -8.33 -16.60
N SER A 147 32.02 -8.87 -15.48
CA SER A 147 32.81 -8.97 -14.24
C SER A 147 33.38 -10.37 -14.01
N LEU A 148 34.63 -10.43 -13.54
CA LEU A 148 35.19 -11.66 -12.97
C LEU A 148 34.40 -12.01 -11.69
N PRO A 149 34.05 -13.28 -11.47
CA PRO A 149 33.28 -13.69 -10.30
C PRO A 149 34.08 -13.39 -9.04
N THR A 150 33.66 -12.34 -8.34
CA THR A 150 34.21 -11.92 -7.05
C THR A 150 33.05 -11.87 -6.05
N PRO A 151 33.30 -12.15 -4.75
CA PRO A 151 32.24 -12.12 -3.74
C PRO A 151 31.48 -10.78 -3.69
N MET A 152 32.15 -9.68 -4.00
CA MET A 152 31.53 -8.35 -4.08
C MET A 152 30.62 -8.21 -5.30
N ALA A 153 31.04 -8.69 -6.48
CA ALA A 153 30.22 -8.64 -7.68
C ALA A 153 28.93 -9.48 -7.52
N ASP A 154 29.03 -10.63 -6.86
CA ASP A 154 27.85 -11.48 -6.56
C ASP A 154 26.90 -10.78 -5.58
N LEU A 155 27.43 -10.09 -4.55
CA LEU A 155 26.63 -9.32 -3.61
C LEU A 155 25.93 -8.13 -4.29
N TYR A 156 26.62 -7.39 -5.16
CA TYR A 156 26.01 -6.33 -5.96
C TYR A 156 24.90 -6.86 -6.85
N PHE A 157 25.16 -7.97 -7.54
CA PHE A 157 24.19 -8.58 -8.42
C PHE A 157 22.94 -9.00 -7.65
N ALA A 158 23.11 -9.64 -6.48
CA ALA A 158 22.00 -10.02 -5.61
C ALA A 158 21.16 -8.81 -5.17
N LEU A 159 21.79 -7.72 -4.71
CA LEU A 159 21.10 -6.50 -4.29
C LEU A 159 20.29 -5.88 -5.44
N ILE A 160 20.90 -5.79 -6.63
CA ILE A 160 20.22 -5.25 -7.82
C ILE A 160 19.03 -6.13 -8.22
N VAL A 161 19.16 -7.45 -8.14
CA VAL A 161 18.06 -8.38 -8.45
C VAL A 161 16.92 -8.23 -7.44
N GLU A 162 17.22 -8.05 -6.15
CA GLU A 162 16.21 -7.77 -5.13
C GLU A 162 15.48 -6.45 -5.40
N ASP A 163 16.22 -5.37 -5.70
CA ASP A 163 15.63 -4.07 -6.05
C ASP A 163 14.74 -4.15 -7.30
N LEU A 164 15.21 -4.86 -8.34
CA LEU A 164 14.43 -5.11 -9.55
C LEU A 164 13.12 -5.83 -9.22
N PHE A 165 13.18 -6.87 -8.39
CA PHE A 165 11.98 -7.60 -7.99
C PHE A 165 10.98 -6.68 -7.27
N ILE A 166 11.43 -5.89 -6.30
CA ILE A 166 10.59 -4.97 -5.56
C ILE A 166 9.99 -3.89 -6.46
N LEU A 167 10.77 -3.31 -7.37
CA LEU A 167 10.30 -2.31 -8.31
C LEU A 167 9.28 -2.89 -9.30
N MET A 168 9.49 -4.12 -9.77
CA MET A 168 8.54 -4.81 -10.65
C MET A 168 7.20 -5.07 -9.95
N VAL A 169 7.23 -5.52 -8.69
CA VAL A 169 6.00 -5.68 -7.88
C VAL A 169 5.30 -4.34 -7.68
N ALA A 170 6.04 -3.28 -7.32
CA ALA A 170 5.47 -1.95 -7.15
C ALA A 170 4.85 -1.41 -8.46
N LEU A 171 5.51 -1.63 -9.60
CA LEU A 171 5.01 -1.25 -10.92
C LEU A 171 3.72 -2.01 -11.27
N LEU A 172 3.70 -3.33 -11.08
CA LEU A 172 2.51 -4.16 -11.33
C LEU A 172 1.32 -3.68 -10.49
N VAL A 173 1.54 -3.43 -9.20
CA VAL A 173 0.51 -2.92 -8.28
C VAL A 173 0.02 -1.54 -8.73
N ALA A 174 0.92 -0.62 -9.09
CA ALA A 174 0.56 0.71 -9.55
C ALA A 174 -0.23 0.69 -10.87
N VAL A 175 0.18 -0.15 -11.84
CA VAL A 175 -0.52 -0.31 -13.12
C VAL A 175 -1.90 -0.92 -12.91
N ALA A 176 -2.00 -2.01 -12.14
CA ALA A 176 -3.27 -2.64 -11.81
C ALA A 176 -4.24 -1.65 -11.15
N ALA A 177 -3.75 -0.88 -10.17
CA ALA A 177 -4.54 0.14 -9.50
C ALA A 177 -4.96 1.27 -10.45
N SER A 178 -4.09 1.69 -11.37
CA SER A 178 -4.44 2.72 -12.37
C SER A 178 -5.50 2.25 -13.38
N ARG A 179 -5.46 0.97 -13.78
CA ARG A 179 -6.44 0.40 -14.72
C ARG A 179 -7.80 0.25 -14.08
N LEU A 180 -7.84 -0.13 -12.80
CA LEU A 180 -9.08 -0.20 -12.03
C LEU A 180 -9.77 1.16 -11.95
N ILE A 181 -9.00 2.26 -11.83
CA ILE A 181 -9.53 3.64 -11.89
C ILE A 181 -10.19 3.91 -13.24
N SER A 182 -9.50 3.61 -14.33
CA SER A 182 -9.99 3.91 -15.67
C SER A 182 -11.29 3.17 -15.96
N ALA A 183 -11.33 1.87 -15.69
CA ALA A 183 -12.54 1.07 -15.89
C ALA A 183 -13.73 1.60 -15.08
N GLN A 184 -13.51 2.01 -13.84
CA GLN A 184 -14.60 2.52 -12.99
C GLN A 184 -15.12 3.91 -13.39
N ARG A 185 -14.34 4.72 -14.10
CA ARG A 185 -14.84 5.98 -14.68
C ARG A 185 -15.70 5.76 -15.92
N GLU A 186 -15.55 4.63 -16.60
CA GLU A 186 -16.29 4.31 -17.82
C GLU A 186 -17.67 3.69 -17.50
N PHE A 187 -17.82 3.04 -16.35
CA PHE A 187 -19.04 2.31 -15.96
C PHE A 187 -19.84 2.92 -14.78
N GLY A 188 -19.37 4.04 -14.20
CA GLY A 188 -20.02 4.71 -13.06
C GLY A 188 -20.43 6.13 -13.40
#